data_AF-A0A1V5BV78-F1
#
_entry.id   AF-A0A1V5BV78-F1
#
_cell.length_a   1.000
_cell.length_b   1.000
_cell.length_c   1.000
_cell.angle_alpha   90.00
_cell.angle_beta   90.00
_cell.angle_gamma   90.00
#
_symmetry.space_group_name_H-M   'P 1'
#
loop_
_entity.id
_entity.type
_entity.pdbx_description
1 polymer ?
#
loop_
_entity_poly.entity_id
_entity_poly.type
_entity_poly.pdbx_seq_one_letter_code
_entity_poly.pdbx_strand_id
1 'polypeptide(L)'
;MRDNVAVRSYARQILLFLCLVSAIVILRFSGLGEYLTLEALKEHRGALQQAVETHYVTSVLLFILVYISTCLAAPGALVLTLAGGLLFHTFPGSIYVVVGATSGAVLGFLLTRHILGDRLQARYAVQLRQFNRELERNAPLYLLTVRLIPVLPFFLVNFLCGLTRLPLRTFTWTTAVGILPAALVYTFAGSQAGAISSLKDIFSPRLLLALFCISFLTLSPLLWKKAKEWKKAGGQDSTRRDQDA
;
A
#
# COMPACT_ATOMS: atom_id res chain seq x y z
N MET A 1 11.36 -37.92 -2.72
CA MET A 1 11.28 -37.29 -1.37
C MET A 1 11.20 -35.76 -1.38
N ARG A 2 11.74 -35.04 -2.39
CA ARG A 2 11.63 -33.55 -2.47
C ARG A 2 10.22 -33.03 -2.82
N ASP A 3 9.42 -33.80 -3.56
CA ASP A 3 8.11 -33.32 -4.05
C ASP A 3 7.04 -33.22 -2.94
N ASN A 4 7.06 -34.13 -1.96
CA ASN A 4 6.12 -34.09 -0.83
C ASN A 4 6.34 -32.89 0.11
N VAL A 5 7.57 -32.35 0.18
CA VAL A 5 7.85 -31.17 1.01
C VAL A 5 7.31 -29.89 0.35
N ALA A 6 7.46 -29.78 -0.97
CA ALA A 6 6.91 -28.65 -1.74
C ALA A 6 5.38 -28.65 -1.72
N VAL A 7 4.73 -29.79 -1.99
CA VAL A 7 3.26 -29.92 -1.99
C VAL A 7 2.67 -29.60 -0.61
N ARG A 8 3.30 -30.06 0.47
CA ARG A 8 2.86 -29.76 1.85
C ARG A 8 3.07 -28.29 2.23
N SER A 9 4.07 -27.63 1.65
CA SER A 9 4.32 -26.18 1.80
C SER A 9 3.27 -25.34 1.09
N TYR A 10 2.94 -25.67 -0.17
CA TYR A 10 1.88 -24.99 -0.92
C TYR A 10 0.50 -25.22 -0.30
N ALA A 11 0.18 -26.44 0.15
CA ALA A 11 -1.08 -26.73 0.83
C ALA A 11 -1.23 -25.92 2.13
N ARG A 12 -0.16 -25.79 2.93
CA ARG A 12 -0.16 -24.94 4.13
C ARG A 12 -0.33 -23.46 3.80
N GLN A 13 0.31 -22.97 2.74
CA GLN A 13 0.14 -21.58 2.28
C GLN A 13 -1.29 -21.32 1.80
N ILE A 14 -1.87 -22.25 1.04
CA ILE A 14 -3.26 -22.18 0.59
C ILE A 14 -4.23 -22.24 1.78
N LEU A 15 -3.96 -23.09 2.78
CA LEU A 15 -4.80 -23.19 3.99
C LEU A 15 -4.72 -21.92 4.84
N LEU A 16 -3.53 -21.38 5.08
CA LEU A 16 -3.34 -20.11 5.79
C LEU A 16 -4.00 -18.94 5.03
N PHE A 17 -3.87 -18.98 3.71
CA PHE A 17 -4.49 -18.02 2.82
C PHE A 17 -6.03 -18.09 2.88
N LEU A 18 -6.61 -19.28 2.79
CA LEU A 18 -8.04 -19.51 2.95
C LEU A 18 -8.53 -19.07 4.32
N CYS A 19 -7.80 -19.42 5.39
CA CYS A 19 -8.12 -19.03 6.75
C CYS A 19 -8.14 -17.50 6.92
N LEU A 20 -7.14 -16.83 6.34
CA LEU A 20 -7.07 -15.36 6.32
C LEU A 20 -8.22 -14.75 5.51
N VAL A 21 -8.54 -15.28 4.32
CA VAL A 21 -9.68 -14.81 3.51
C VAL A 21 -11.00 -15.02 4.26
N SER A 22 -11.21 -16.17 4.90
CA SER A 22 -12.40 -16.39 5.71
C SER A 22 -12.47 -15.44 6.90
N ALA A 23 -11.36 -15.14 7.57
CA ALA A 23 -11.33 -14.13 8.63
C ALA A 23 -11.70 -12.74 8.09
N ILE A 24 -11.21 -12.36 6.92
CA ILE A 24 -11.56 -11.10 6.23
C ILE A 24 -13.06 -11.04 5.90
N VAL A 25 -13.61 -12.13 5.37
CA VAL A 25 -15.05 -12.22 5.03
C VAL A 25 -15.89 -12.13 6.30
N ILE A 26 -15.54 -12.87 7.36
CA ILE A 26 -16.23 -12.81 8.65
C ILE A 26 -16.20 -11.40 9.22
N LEU A 27 -15.03 -10.74 9.24
CA LEU A 27 -14.87 -9.36 9.69
C LEU A 27 -15.71 -8.36 8.86
N ARG A 28 -15.97 -8.66 7.58
CA ARG A 28 -16.77 -7.78 6.72
C ARG A 28 -18.26 -7.92 6.96
N PHE A 29 -18.72 -9.14 7.26
CA PHE A 29 -20.12 -9.45 7.57
C PHE A 29 -20.48 -9.23 9.05
N SER A 30 -19.50 -9.05 9.93
CA SER A 30 -19.72 -8.80 11.37
C SER A 30 -20.20 -7.37 11.70
N GLY A 31 -20.51 -6.53 10.71
CA GLY A 31 -20.92 -5.14 10.93
C GLY A 31 -19.77 -4.16 11.24
N LEU A 32 -18.51 -4.63 11.25
CA LEU A 32 -17.34 -3.80 11.60
C LEU A 32 -17.19 -2.55 10.71
N GLY A 33 -17.73 -2.60 9.48
CA GLY A 33 -17.73 -1.47 8.56
C GLY A 33 -18.45 -0.23 9.09
N GLU A 34 -19.46 -0.39 9.94
CA GLU A 34 -20.20 0.72 10.56
C GLU A 34 -19.35 1.41 11.65
N TYR A 35 -18.49 0.64 12.31
CA TYR A 35 -17.51 1.13 13.29
C TYR A 35 -16.24 1.71 12.64
N LEU A 36 -16.02 1.46 11.35
CA LEU A 36 -14.90 2.04 10.58
C LEU A 36 -15.24 3.44 10.03
N THR A 37 -15.94 4.23 10.83
CA THR A 37 -16.24 5.64 10.58
C THR A 37 -15.45 6.53 11.54
N LEU A 38 -15.17 7.77 11.14
CA LEU A 38 -14.47 8.72 12.01
C LEU A 38 -15.28 9.03 13.27
N GLU A 39 -16.61 9.00 13.15
CA GLU A 39 -17.55 9.27 14.23
C GLU A 39 -17.49 8.15 15.29
N ALA A 40 -17.65 6.89 14.87
CA ALA A 40 -17.54 5.75 15.78
C ALA A 40 -16.17 5.68 16.47
N LEU A 41 -15.10 6.02 15.75
CA LEU A 41 -13.75 6.07 16.29
C LEU A 41 -13.58 7.14 17.39
N LYS A 42 -14.23 8.30 17.23
CA LYS A 42 -14.23 9.38 18.24
C LYS A 42 -15.09 9.00 19.44
N GLU A 43 -16.28 8.46 19.20
CA GLU A 43 -17.22 8.04 20.23
C GLU A 43 -16.61 6.98 21.15
N HIS A 44 -15.94 5.97 20.56
CA HIS A 44 -15.35 4.86 21.30
C HIS A 44 -13.88 5.08 21.65
N ARG A 45 -13.34 6.29 21.46
CA ARG A 45 -11.91 6.59 21.65
C ARG A 45 -11.40 6.16 23.01
N GLY A 46 -12.10 6.50 24.09
CA GLY A 46 -11.68 6.18 25.45
C GLY A 46 -11.54 4.67 25.69
N ALA A 47 -12.53 3.89 25.25
CA ALA A 47 -12.51 2.43 25.36
C ALA A 47 -11.40 1.80 24.51
N LEU A 48 -11.17 2.31 23.29
CA LEU A 48 -10.11 1.81 22.42
C LEU A 48 -8.71 2.14 22.98
N GLN A 49 -8.51 3.34 23.53
CA GLN A 49 -7.24 3.71 24.17
C GLN A 49 -6.97 2.85 25.40
N GLN A 50 -7.99 2.63 26.24
CA GLN A 50 -7.87 1.75 27.40
C GLN A 50 -7.53 0.31 26.99
N ALA A 51 -8.12 -0.20 25.90
CA ALA A 51 -7.79 -1.53 25.38
C ALA A 51 -6.34 -1.62 24.88
N VAL A 52 -5.83 -0.57 24.24
CA VAL A 52 -4.42 -0.48 23.80
C VAL A 52 -3.47 -0.44 24.99
N GLU A 53 -3.80 0.32 26.04
CA GLU A 53 -2.99 0.42 27.26
C GLU A 53 -2.95 -0.92 28.01
N THR A 54 -4.10 -1.60 28.10
CA THR A 54 -4.23 -2.87 28.84
C THR A 54 -3.62 -4.05 28.04
N HIS A 55 -3.81 -4.06 26.72
CA HIS A 55 -3.42 -5.17 25.84
C HIS A 55 -2.77 -4.67 24.55
N TYR A 56 -1.60 -4.04 24.67
CA TYR A 56 -0.90 -3.41 23.55
C TYR A 56 -0.65 -4.36 22.37
N VAL A 57 -0.02 -5.51 22.62
CA VAL A 57 0.36 -6.46 21.56
C VAL A 57 -0.87 -7.00 20.82
N THR A 58 -1.91 -7.39 21.57
CA THR A 58 -3.17 -7.87 20.99
C THR A 58 -3.83 -6.80 20.13
N SER A 59 -3.85 -5.55 20.61
CA SER A 59 -4.41 -4.41 19.88
C SER A 59 -3.66 -4.13 18.57
N VAL A 60 -2.33 -4.21 18.58
CA VAL A 60 -1.50 -4.07 17.37
C VAL A 60 -1.78 -5.19 16.37
N LEU A 61 -1.86 -6.45 16.82
CA LEU A 61 -2.15 -7.58 15.94
C LEU A 61 -3.54 -7.48 15.31
N LEU A 62 -4.56 -7.13 16.11
CA LEU A 62 -5.91 -6.91 15.62
C LEU A 62 -5.97 -5.76 14.62
N PHE A 63 -5.31 -4.63 14.92
CA PHE A 63 -5.23 -3.49 14.00
C PHE A 63 -4.65 -3.90 12.64
N ILE A 64 -3.53 -4.63 12.64
CA ILE A 64 -2.89 -5.10 11.40
C ILE A 64 -3.81 -6.05 10.63
N LEU A 65 -4.51 -6.97 11.30
CA LEU A 65 -5.46 -7.89 10.67
C LEU A 65 -6.64 -7.15 10.03
N VAL A 66 -7.22 -6.16 10.72
CA VAL A 66 -8.28 -5.31 10.18
C VAL A 66 -7.77 -4.50 8.98
N TYR A 67 -6.53 -4.03 9.03
CA TYR A 67 -5.92 -3.29 7.92
C TYR A 67 -5.73 -4.16 6.68
N ILE A 68 -5.19 -5.37 6.86
CA ILE A 68 -5.05 -6.36 5.79
C ILE A 68 -6.40 -6.63 5.12
N SER A 69 -7.46 -6.81 5.92
CA SER A 69 -8.83 -7.03 5.45
C SER A 69 -9.33 -5.88 4.57
N THR A 70 -9.10 -4.65 5.02
CA THR A 70 -9.54 -3.43 4.33
C THR A 70 -8.83 -3.25 2.98
N CYS A 71 -7.55 -3.66 2.87
CA CYS A 71 -6.79 -3.57 1.63
C CYS A 71 -7.34 -4.45 0.49
N LEU A 72 -8.12 -5.50 0.79
CA LEU A 72 -8.70 -6.39 -0.23
C LEU A 72 -10.06 -5.91 -0.77
N ALA A 73 -10.81 -5.08 -0.03
CA ALA A 73 -12.27 -4.93 -0.22
C ALA A 73 -12.79 -3.48 -0.41
N ALA A 74 -11.91 -2.50 -0.66
CA ALA A 74 -12.26 -1.08 -0.88
C ALA A 74 -12.65 -0.30 0.42
N PRO A 75 -13.16 0.95 0.30
CA PRO A 75 -12.67 2.13 1.02
C PRO A 75 -12.81 2.06 2.55
N GLY A 76 -11.79 2.54 3.26
CA GLY A 76 -11.70 2.52 4.73
C GLY A 76 -10.27 2.67 5.24
N ALA A 77 -9.27 2.41 4.39
CA ALA A 77 -7.85 2.51 4.73
C ALA A 77 -7.46 3.89 5.29
N LEU A 78 -8.09 4.98 4.81
CA LEU A 78 -7.84 6.32 5.33
C LEU A 78 -8.30 6.44 6.79
N VAL A 79 -9.53 6.03 7.11
CA VAL A 79 -10.07 6.06 8.48
C VAL A 79 -9.21 5.20 9.40
N LEU A 80 -8.80 4.02 8.93
CA LEU A 80 -7.95 3.12 9.70
C LEU A 80 -6.53 3.66 9.89
N THR A 81 -5.99 4.41 8.93
CA THR A 81 -4.71 5.10 9.07
C THR A 81 -4.77 6.21 10.12
N LEU A 82 -5.87 6.98 10.15
CA LEU A 82 -6.11 7.97 11.21
C LEU A 82 -6.25 7.27 12.58
N ALA A 83 -6.97 6.15 12.63
CA ALA A 83 -7.09 5.33 13.84
C ALA A 83 -5.72 4.85 14.33
N GLY A 84 -4.82 4.46 13.43
CA GLY A 84 -3.45 4.09 13.78
C GLY A 84 -2.73 5.21 14.53
N GLY A 85 -2.90 6.45 14.09
CA GLY A 85 -2.37 7.64 14.76
C GLY A 85 -3.02 7.94 16.11
N LEU A 86 -4.34 7.79 16.18
CA LEU A 86 -5.12 8.02 17.40
C LEU A 86 -4.76 7.03 18.52
N LEU A 87 -4.56 5.76 18.16
CA LEU A 87 -4.37 4.65 19.08
C LEU A 87 -2.90 4.41 19.44
N PHE A 88 -1.99 4.57 18.48
CA PHE A 88 -0.58 4.19 18.64
C PHE A 88 0.39 5.36 18.43
N HIS A 89 -0.12 6.60 18.32
CA HIS A 89 0.65 7.79 17.95
C HIS A 89 1.28 7.70 16.55
N THR A 90 1.92 8.79 16.11
CA THR A 90 2.42 8.95 14.73
C THR A 90 3.39 7.86 14.30
N PHE A 91 4.49 7.66 15.03
CA PHE A 91 5.57 6.77 14.59
C PHE A 91 5.18 5.28 14.68
N PRO A 92 4.74 4.75 15.83
CA PRO A 92 4.31 3.35 15.91
C PRO A 92 3.10 3.08 15.01
N GLY A 93 2.12 3.98 15.00
CA GLY A 93 0.95 3.90 14.12
C GLY A 93 1.34 3.82 12.65
N SER A 94 2.30 4.63 12.19
CA SER A 94 2.80 4.58 10.80
C SER A 94 3.41 3.23 10.45
N ILE A 95 4.20 2.65 11.36
CA ILE A 95 4.81 1.34 11.17
C ILE A 95 3.72 0.28 11.03
N TYR A 96 2.73 0.27 11.93
CA TYR A 96 1.64 -0.71 11.89
C TYR A 96 0.77 -0.56 10.63
N VAL A 97 0.51 0.67 10.20
CA VAL A 97 -0.17 0.97 8.94
C VAL A 97 0.62 0.43 7.75
N VAL A 98 1.93 0.71 7.67
CA VAL A 98 2.77 0.24 6.56
C VAL A 98 2.84 -1.29 6.54
N VAL A 99 2.96 -1.94 7.69
CA VAL A 99 2.96 -3.41 7.81
C VAL A 99 1.63 -3.99 7.35
N GLY A 100 0.50 -3.48 7.85
CA GLY A 100 -0.84 -3.92 7.46
C GLY A 100 -1.14 -3.69 5.99
N ALA A 101 -0.85 -2.48 5.49
CA ALA A 101 -1.09 -2.09 4.10
C ALA A 101 -0.24 -2.91 3.12
N THR A 102 1.04 -3.12 3.43
CA THR A 102 1.95 -3.90 2.60
C THR A 102 1.56 -5.36 2.60
N SER A 103 1.21 -5.93 3.76
CA SER A 103 0.76 -7.32 3.86
C SER A 103 -0.53 -7.55 3.08
N GLY A 104 -1.52 -6.67 3.24
CA GLY A 104 -2.77 -6.72 2.48
C GLY A 104 -2.56 -6.54 0.98
N ALA A 105 -1.67 -5.64 0.57
CA ALA A 105 -1.30 -5.45 -0.84
C ALA A 105 -0.64 -6.70 -1.44
N VAL A 106 0.30 -7.33 -0.71
CA VAL A 106 0.97 -8.56 -1.11
C VAL A 106 -0.03 -9.69 -1.28
N LEU A 107 -0.99 -9.81 -0.36
CA LEU A 107 -2.04 -10.82 -0.46
C LEU A 107 -2.94 -10.60 -1.67
N GLY A 108 -3.40 -9.37 -1.91
CA GLY A 108 -4.19 -9.03 -3.10
C GLY A 108 -3.43 -9.27 -4.41
N PHE A 109 -2.14 -8.98 -4.42
CA PHE A 109 -1.24 -9.26 -5.54
C PHE A 109 -1.09 -10.77 -5.80
N LEU A 110 -0.83 -11.57 -4.77
CA LEU A 110 -0.67 -13.02 -4.89
C LEU A 110 -1.98 -13.70 -5.27
N LEU A 111 -3.09 -13.26 -4.69
CA LEU A 111 -4.45 -13.64 -5.07
C LEU A 111 -4.66 -13.50 -6.56
N THR A 112 -4.41 -12.29 -7.04
CA THR A 112 -4.63 -11.95 -8.45
C THR A 112 -3.71 -12.79 -9.33
N ARG A 113 -2.44 -12.97 -8.94
CA ARG A 113 -1.46 -13.75 -9.71
C ARG A 113 -1.82 -15.23 -9.82
N HIS A 114 -2.15 -15.87 -8.72
CA HIS A 114 -2.31 -17.32 -8.69
C HIS A 114 -3.73 -17.78 -9.04
N ILE A 115 -4.75 -16.97 -8.76
CA ILE A 115 -6.15 -17.35 -9.02
C ILE A 115 -6.61 -16.85 -10.39
N LEU A 116 -6.22 -15.63 -10.77
CA LEU A 116 -6.75 -14.94 -11.95
C LEU A 116 -5.70 -14.67 -13.03
N GLY A 117 -4.41 -14.75 -12.68
CA GLY A 117 -3.27 -14.27 -13.47
C GLY A 117 -3.24 -14.88 -14.86
N ASP A 118 -3.12 -16.20 -14.97
CA ASP A 118 -2.92 -16.86 -16.27
C ASP A 118 -4.11 -16.63 -17.23
N ARG A 119 -5.35 -16.70 -16.70
CA ARG A 119 -6.57 -16.53 -17.49
C ARG A 119 -6.78 -15.09 -17.96
N LEU A 120 -6.61 -14.12 -17.06
CA LEU A 120 -6.82 -12.71 -17.37
C LEU A 120 -5.64 -12.10 -18.12
N GLN A 121 -4.41 -12.55 -17.88
CA GLN A 121 -3.23 -12.12 -18.63
C GLN A 121 -3.30 -12.58 -20.08
N ALA A 122 -3.79 -13.80 -20.34
CA ALA A 122 -4.05 -14.26 -21.71
C ALA A 122 -5.16 -13.44 -22.39
N ARG A 123 -6.27 -13.18 -21.68
CA ARG A 123 -7.42 -12.42 -22.20
C ARG A 123 -7.12 -10.94 -22.45
N TYR A 124 -6.30 -10.33 -21.62
CA TYR A 124 -5.95 -8.89 -21.68
C TYR A 124 -4.49 -8.64 -22.06
N ALA A 125 -3.88 -9.58 -22.79
CA ALA A 125 -2.47 -9.50 -23.17
C ALA A 125 -2.15 -8.19 -23.92
N VAL A 126 -3.05 -7.72 -24.78
CA VAL A 126 -2.88 -6.50 -25.57
C VAL A 126 -2.84 -5.26 -24.68
N GLN A 127 -3.79 -5.15 -23.74
CA GLN A 127 -3.92 -4.03 -22.82
C GLN A 127 -2.79 -4.00 -21.79
N LEU A 128 -2.35 -5.16 -21.32
CA LEU A 128 -1.26 -5.27 -20.34
C LEU A 128 0.13 -5.12 -20.98
N ARG A 129 0.28 -5.22 -22.31
CA ARG A 129 1.59 -5.10 -22.99
C ARG A 129 2.27 -3.76 -22.74
N GLN A 130 1.52 -2.65 -22.80
CA GLN A 130 2.07 -1.33 -22.55
C GLN A 130 2.53 -1.19 -21.09
N PHE A 131 1.71 -1.65 -20.15
CA PHE A 131 2.03 -1.61 -18.72
C PHE A 131 3.24 -2.47 -18.37
N ASN A 132 3.33 -3.69 -18.90
CA ASN A 132 4.50 -4.55 -18.70
C ASN A 132 5.79 -3.91 -19.26
N ARG A 133 5.72 -3.25 -20.41
CA ARG A 133 6.87 -2.55 -21.03
C ARG A 133 7.38 -1.39 -20.17
N GLU A 134 6.47 -0.62 -19.55
CA GLU A 134 6.84 0.45 -18.63
C GLU A 134 7.48 -0.11 -17.35
N LEU A 135 6.97 -1.23 -16.83
CA LEU A 135 7.56 -1.92 -15.68
C LEU A 135 8.95 -2.50 -15.98
N GLU A 136 9.19 -3.01 -17.19
CA GLU A 136 10.50 -3.52 -17.61
C GLU A 136 11.59 -2.44 -17.62
N ARG A 137 11.24 -1.20 -17.94
CA ARG A 137 12.19 -0.08 -17.95
C ARG A 137 12.59 0.40 -16.56
N ASN A 138 11.62 0.62 -15.66
CA ASN A 138 11.86 1.20 -14.33
C ASN A 138 10.70 0.90 -13.34
N ALA A 139 10.37 -0.38 -13.11
CA ALA A 139 9.32 -0.79 -12.17
C ALA A 139 9.38 -0.09 -10.80
N PRO A 140 10.55 0.06 -10.12
CA PRO A 140 10.60 0.73 -8.83
C PRO A 140 10.06 2.15 -8.82
N LEU A 141 10.53 2.98 -9.75
CA LEU A 141 10.15 4.37 -9.81
C LEU A 141 8.67 4.52 -10.18
N TYR A 142 8.20 3.71 -11.14
CA TYR A 142 6.80 3.71 -11.54
C TYR A 142 5.87 3.41 -10.37
N LEU A 143 6.17 2.36 -9.60
CA LEU A 143 5.36 1.97 -8.45
C LEU A 143 5.38 3.01 -7.33
N LEU A 144 6.55 3.60 -7.04
CA LEU A 144 6.66 4.67 -6.05
C LEU A 144 5.82 5.89 -6.47
N THR A 145 5.89 6.30 -7.73
CA THR A 145 5.08 7.42 -8.24
C THR A 145 3.59 7.13 -8.14
N VAL A 146 3.13 5.95 -8.55
CA VAL A 146 1.71 5.56 -8.47
C VAL A 146 1.20 5.50 -7.03
N ARG A 147 2.06 5.16 -6.06
CA ARG A 147 1.67 5.14 -4.62
C ARG A 147 1.60 6.53 -4.00
N LEU A 148 2.42 7.45 -4.47
CA LEU A 148 2.46 8.83 -3.97
C LEU A 148 1.39 9.71 -4.58
N ILE A 149 0.97 9.43 -5.82
CA ILE A 149 -0.12 10.16 -6.47
C ILE A 149 -1.41 9.34 -6.31
N PRO A 150 -2.40 9.80 -5.52
CA PRO A 150 -3.62 9.04 -5.22
C PRO A 150 -4.64 9.07 -6.38
N VAL A 151 -4.20 8.86 -7.62
CA VAL A 151 -5.07 8.83 -8.82
C VAL A 151 -5.90 7.56 -8.85
N LEU A 152 -5.31 6.43 -8.44
CA LEU A 152 -5.93 5.11 -8.52
C LEU A 152 -6.24 4.56 -7.13
N PRO A 153 -7.39 3.88 -6.96
CA PRO A 153 -7.69 3.17 -5.72
C PRO A 153 -6.60 2.15 -5.38
N PHE A 154 -6.26 2.06 -4.09
CA PHE A 154 -5.17 1.21 -3.60
C PHE A 154 -5.32 -0.27 -4.01
N PHE A 155 -6.53 -0.82 -3.89
CA PHE A 155 -6.82 -2.21 -4.25
C PHE A 155 -6.64 -2.48 -5.75
N LEU A 156 -6.98 -1.48 -6.60
CA LEU A 156 -6.87 -1.60 -8.05
C LEU A 156 -5.42 -1.68 -8.49
N VAL A 157 -4.53 -0.87 -7.90
CA VAL A 157 -3.08 -0.94 -8.17
C VAL A 157 -2.53 -2.33 -7.81
N ASN A 158 -2.93 -2.88 -6.67
CA ASN A 158 -2.49 -4.21 -6.23
C ASN A 158 -2.93 -5.31 -7.20
N PHE A 159 -4.19 -5.25 -7.63
CA PHE A 159 -4.76 -6.18 -8.62
C PHE A 159 -4.02 -6.11 -9.96
N LEU A 160 -3.88 -4.90 -10.52
CA LEU A 160 -3.18 -4.70 -11.80
C LEU A 160 -1.73 -5.18 -11.74
N CYS A 161 -1.02 -4.91 -10.65
CA CYS A 161 0.35 -5.42 -10.46
C CYS A 161 0.40 -6.96 -10.33
N GLY A 162 -0.64 -7.58 -9.77
CA GLY A 162 -0.74 -9.03 -9.68
C GLY A 162 -0.85 -9.71 -11.06
N LEU A 163 -1.51 -9.06 -12.03
CA LEU A 163 -1.67 -9.52 -13.42
C LEU A 163 -0.42 -9.37 -14.30
N THR A 164 0.61 -8.67 -13.82
CA THR A 164 1.81 -8.35 -14.61
C THR A 164 2.97 -9.27 -14.26
N ARG A 165 4.07 -9.15 -15.02
CA ARG A 165 5.31 -9.91 -14.76
C ARG A 165 6.17 -9.34 -13.62
N LEU A 166 5.61 -8.41 -12.84
CA LEU A 166 6.34 -7.74 -11.77
C LEU A 166 6.80 -8.73 -10.69
N PRO A 167 8.09 -8.76 -10.31
CA PRO A 167 8.55 -9.62 -9.22
C PRO A 167 7.97 -9.16 -7.88
N LEU A 168 7.55 -10.13 -7.06
CA LEU A 168 6.94 -9.88 -5.75
C LEU A 168 7.83 -9.00 -4.87
N ARG A 169 9.14 -9.26 -4.84
CA ARG A 169 10.09 -8.48 -4.03
C ARG A 169 10.04 -6.99 -4.37
N THR A 170 10.08 -6.64 -5.66
CA THR A 170 10.00 -5.26 -6.11
C THR A 170 8.69 -4.63 -5.68
N PHE A 171 7.57 -5.31 -5.93
CA PHE A 171 6.25 -4.85 -5.49
C PHE A 171 6.19 -4.57 -3.98
N THR A 172 6.68 -5.48 -3.15
CA THR A 172 6.62 -5.39 -1.69
C THR A 172 7.39 -4.19 -1.17
N TRP A 173 8.67 -4.03 -1.53
CA TRP A 173 9.47 -2.95 -0.98
C TRP A 173 9.02 -1.58 -1.50
N THR A 174 8.65 -1.48 -2.79
CA THR A 174 8.16 -0.21 -3.34
C THR A 174 6.83 0.20 -2.72
N THR A 175 6.00 -0.78 -2.34
CA THR A 175 4.73 -0.53 -1.66
C THR A 175 4.97 -0.04 -0.24
N ALA A 176 5.86 -0.71 0.52
CA ALA A 176 6.20 -0.29 1.88
C ALA A 176 6.78 1.13 1.92
N VAL A 177 7.74 1.41 1.04
CA VAL A 177 8.38 2.73 0.95
C VAL A 177 7.43 3.80 0.41
N GLY A 178 6.63 3.47 -0.62
CA GLY A 178 5.73 4.43 -1.26
C GLY A 178 4.56 4.86 -0.39
N ILE A 179 4.11 4.02 0.55
CA ILE A 179 3.01 4.35 1.47
C ILE A 179 3.51 5.16 2.69
N LEU A 180 4.76 4.97 3.10
CA LEU A 180 5.29 5.52 4.34
C LEU A 180 5.07 7.05 4.50
N PRO A 181 5.28 7.89 3.47
CA PRO A 181 5.02 9.33 3.57
C PRO A 181 3.56 9.66 3.93
N ALA A 182 2.62 9.02 3.23
CA ALA A 182 1.20 9.19 3.48
C ALA A 182 0.81 8.66 4.87
N ALA A 183 1.35 7.50 5.26
CA ALA A 183 1.11 6.92 6.58
C ALA A 183 1.56 7.87 7.71
N LEU A 184 2.74 8.49 7.59
CA LEU A 184 3.23 9.46 8.57
C LEU A 184 2.32 10.67 8.70
N VAL A 185 1.88 11.24 7.58
CA VAL A 185 1.03 12.43 7.62
C VAL A 185 -0.36 12.12 8.18
N TYR A 186 -0.98 11.03 7.75
CA TYR A 186 -2.32 10.68 8.22
C TYR A 186 -2.31 10.17 9.67
N THR A 187 -1.29 9.43 10.10
CA THR A 187 -1.19 9.05 11.52
C THR A 187 -0.85 10.24 12.40
N PHE A 188 -0.07 11.22 11.92
CA PHE A 188 0.10 12.49 12.62
C PHE A 188 -1.21 13.25 12.76
N ALA A 189 -2.01 13.34 11.68
CA ALA A 189 -3.35 13.91 11.76
C ALA A 189 -4.22 13.14 12.78
N GLY A 190 -4.17 11.81 12.75
CA GLY A 190 -4.86 10.93 13.69
C GLY A 190 -4.46 11.12 15.15
N SER A 191 -3.17 11.29 15.45
CA SER A 191 -2.71 11.53 16.83
C SER A 191 -3.20 12.85 17.39
N GLN A 192 -3.44 13.82 16.50
CA GLN A 192 -4.00 15.13 16.83
C GLN A 192 -5.53 15.16 16.83
N ALA A 193 -6.23 14.01 16.69
CA ALA A 193 -7.67 13.95 16.40
C ALA A 193 -8.62 14.50 17.50
N GLY A 194 -8.10 15.09 18.58
CA GLY A 194 -8.86 16.06 19.37
C GLY A 194 -9.18 17.37 18.62
N ALA A 195 -8.52 17.64 17.49
CA ALA A 195 -8.63 18.89 16.72
C ALA A 195 -9.27 18.73 15.32
N ILE A 196 -9.58 17.50 14.87
CA ILE A 196 -10.14 17.25 13.54
C ILE A 196 -11.65 17.06 13.67
N SER A 197 -12.45 18.05 13.27
CA SER A 197 -13.91 18.00 13.40
C SER A 197 -14.56 17.18 12.28
N SER A 198 -14.03 17.21 11.06
CA SER A 198 -14.59 16.49 9.90
C SER A 198 -13.53 15.86 8.99
N LEU A 199 -13.92 14.87 8.17
CA LEU A 199 -13.07 14.33 7.10
C LEU A 199 -12.68 15.38 6.04
N LYS A 200 -13.41 16.52 5.96
CA LYS A 200 -13.07 17.63 5.05
C LYS A 200 -11.86 18.44 5.54
N ASP A 201 -11.62 18.51 6.83
CA ASP A 201 -10.45 19.19 7.41
C ASP A 201 -9.13 18.47 7.09
N ILE A 202 -9.22 17.19 6.74
CA ILE A 202 -8.10 16.36 6.28
C ILE A 202 -7.68 16.74 4.86
N PHE A 203 -8.58 17.30 4.05
CA PHE A 203 -8.24 17.93 2.77
C PHE A 203 -7.82 19.40 2.92
N SER A 204 -7.53 19.86 4.15
CA SER A 204 -7.05 21.23 4.34
C SER A 204 -5.77 21.48 3.53
N PRO A 205 -5.61 22.67 2.93
CA PRO A 205 -4.44 23.02 2.14
C PRO A 205 -3.11 22.79 2.88
N ARG A 206 -3.10 22.90 4.21
CA ARG A 206 -1.93 22.65 5.06
C ARG A 206 -1.52 21.17 5.07
N LEU A 207 -2.46 20.24 5.16
CA LEU A 207 -2.15 18.80 5.16
C LEU A 207 -1.73 18.34 3.76
N LEU A 208 -2.39 18.86 2.71
CA LEU A 208 -1.99 18.63 1.32
C LEU A 208 -0.59 19.20 1.02
N LEU A 209 -0.26 20.38 1.54
CA LEU A 209 1.08 20.95 1.43
C LEU A 209 2.13 20.11 2.16
N ALA A 210 1.82 19.61 3.36
CA ALA A 210 2.73 18.72 4.10
C ALA A 210 2.95 17.39 3.35
N LEU A 211 1.89 16.77 2.82
CA LEU A 211 1.97 15.58 1.96
C LEU A 211 2.82 15.86 0.72
N PHE A 212 2.62 17.01 0.07
CA PHE A 212 3.36 17.40 -1.11
C PHE A 212 4.85 17.60 -0.81
N CYS A 213 5.19 18.34 0.26
CA CYS A 213 6.58 18.57 0.65
C CYS A 213 7.33 17.28 0.98
N ILE A 214 6.70 16.35 1.70
CA ILE A 214 7.32 15.07 2.07
C ILE A 214 7.40 14.12 0.85
N SER A 215 6.36 14.09 0.00
CA SER A 215 6.39 13.32 -1.25
C SER A 215 7.45 13.84 -2.21
N PHE A 216 7.62 15.17 -2.28
CA PHE A 216 8.67 15.81 -3.07
C PHE A 216 10.05 15.49 -2.50
N LEU A 217 10.25 15.59 -1.18
CA LEU A 217 11.51 15.27 -0.53
C LEU A 217 11.91 13.81 -0.75
N THR A 218 10.97 12.86 -0.64
CA THR A 218 11.23 11.43 -0.85
C THR A 218 11.48 11.07 -2.32
N LEU A 219 10.84 11.74 -3.27
CA LEU A 219 11.10 11.54 -4.70
C LEU A 219 12.33 12.28 -5.23
N SER A 220 12.74 13.37 -4.57
CA SER A 220 13.86 14.22 -5.02
C SER A 220 15.16 13.46 -5.35
N PRO A 221 15.62 12.46 -4.58
CA PRO A 221 16.87 11.77 -4.89
C PRO A 221 16.72 10.84 -6.11
N LEU A 222 15.52 10.29 -6.30
CA LEU A 222 15.19 9.39 -7.40
C LEU A 222 15.02 10.16 -8.72
N LEU A 223 14.36 11.31 -8.66
CA LEU A 223 14.22 12.23 -9.79
C LEU A 223 15.58 12.82 -10.20
N TRP A 224 16.44 13.14 -9.24
CA TRP A 224 17.79 13.64 -9.51
C TRP A 224 18.64 12.59 -10.24
N LYS A 225 18.63 11.34 -9.79
CA LYS A 225 19.36 10.25 -10.48
C LYS A 225 18.89 10.09 -11.93
N LYS A 226 17.57 10.04 -12.15
CA LYS A 226 17.01 9.87 -13.50
C LYS A 226 17.26 11.08 -14.41
N ALA A 227 17.21 12.31 -13.87
CA ALA A 227 17.56 13.52 -14.61
C ALA A 227 19.04 13.54 -15.02
N LYS A 228 19.93 13.02 -14.16
CA LYS A 228 21.36 12.89 -14.44
C LYS A 228 21.64 11.82 -15.51
N GLU A 229 20.90 10.71 -15.50
CA GLU A 229 20.96 9.67 -16.53
C GLU A 229 20.45 10.18 -17.89
N TRP A 230 19.36 10.94 -17.92
CA TRP A 230 18.84 11.58 -19.14
C TRP A 230 19.84 12.58 -19.74
N LYS A 231 20.49 13.41 -18.90
CA LYS A 231 21.56 14.30 -19.37
C LYS A 231 22.77 13.54 -19.94
N LYS A 232 23.12 12.38 -19.38
CA LYS A 232 24.19 11.52 -19.92
C LYS A 232 23.80 10.86 -21.25
N ALA A 233 22.56 10.40 -21.38
CA ALA A 233 22.05 9.78 -22.60
C ALA A 233 21.92 10.80 -23.76
N GLY A 234 21.46 12.02 -23.47
CA GLY A 234 21.39 13.10 -24.47
C GLY A 234 22.76 13.66 -24.89
N GLY A 235 23.79 13.53 -24.05
CA GLY A 235 25.16 13.96 -24.38
C GLY A 235 25.97 12.96 -25.20
N GLN A 236 25.59 11.68 -25.24
CA GLN A 236 26.26 10.66 -26.07
C GLN A 236 25.76 10.64 -27.52
N ASP A 237 24.55 11.12 -27.76
CA ASP A 237 23.93 11.15 -29.10
C ASP A 237 24.47 12.32 -29.95
N SER A 238 24.92 13.41 -29.31
CA SER A 238 25.59 14.53 -29.99
C SER A 238 27.02 14.21 -30.41
N THR A 239 27.75 13.38 -29.65
CA THR A 239 29.14 13.03 -29.97
C THR A 239 29.26 12.04 -31.13
N ARG A 240 28.21 11.25 -31.41
CA ARG A 240 28.19 10.34 -32.57
C ARG A 240 27.89 11.06 -33.89
N ARG A 241 27.04 12.09 -33.89
CA ARG A 241 26.76 12.88 -35.10
C ARG A 241 27.97 13.66 -35.62
N ASP A 242 28.87 14.07 -34.74
CA ASP A 242 30.10 14.78 -35.12
C ASP A 242 31.24 13.84 -35.58
N GLN A 243 31.09 12.52 -35.40
CA GLN A 243 32.07 11.51 -35.87
C GLN A 243 31.67 10.87 -37.20
N ASP A 244 30.40 10.98 -37.59
CA ASP A 244 29.84 10.44 -38.85
C ASP A 244 29.60 11.54 -39.92
N ALA A 245 29.99 12.79 -39.65
CA ALA A 245 29.92 13.95 -40.56
C ALA A 245 31.32 14.39 -41.01
#